data_AF-A0A842U1B6-F1
#
_entry.id   AF-A0A842U1B6-F1
#
_cell.length_a   1.000
_cell.length_b   1.000
_cell.length_c   1.000
_cell.angle_alpha   90.00
_cell.angle_beta   90.00
_cell.angle_gamma   90.00
#
_symmetry.space_group_name_H-M   'P 1'
#
loop_
_entity.id
_entity.type
_entity.pdbx_description
1 polymer ?
#
loop_
_entity_poly.entity_id
_entity_poly.type
_entity_poly.pdbx_seq_one_letter_code
_entity_poly.pdbx_strand_id
1 'polypeptide(L)'
;MAKRMECLGIYDINEIMDYDKINISYESEYGSIEFWEEVEPVKVEDMEKDTVIISPYMKLWIFPPKEFLRYEFKKAMEKGSFPGPPNEREDETGPSEKEKQEIKKDEGFMRKLRKITDKYGGSLEASVQLKDYETGEMVFNINVNINPEDILYMKPSFPEEGKEVTATVNFEDVYELVLFVERDMKEVHKETPPWIDDKKTAGETINEVINGIKIFFKVRSLINSAEYNPESAERDVKSLVRSFVWMMMTKNKDKDPPQDLTEEEKEKLKEMQGELFGSKETITGEVISN
;
A
#
# COMPACT_ATOMS: atom_id res chain seq x y z
N MET A 1 -26.82 9.72 26.21
CA MET A 1 -27.57 8.77 27.04
C MET A 1 -27.11 8.84 28.50
N ALA A 2 -25.84 8.56 28.79
CA ALA A 2 -25.25 8.56 30.14
C ALA A 2 -25.60 9.78 31.02
N LYS A 3 -25.39 11.02 30.55
CA LYS A 3 -25.74 12.23 31.33
C LYS A 3 -27.22 12.31 31.77
N ARG A 4 -28.15 11.79 30.96
CA ARG A 4 -29.58 11.73 31.33
C ARG A 4 -29.83 10.68 32.41
N MET A 5 -29.15 9.54 32.34
CA MET A 5 -29.27 8.47 33.34
C MET A 5 -28.71 8.91 34.69
N GLU A 6 -27.58 9.61 34.69
CA GLU A 6 -26.99 10.19 35.91
C GLU A 6 -27.93 11.20 36.59
N CYS A 7 -28.58 12.08 35.81
CA CYS A 7 -29.58 13.01 36.34
C CYS A 7 -30.78 12.31 37.00
N LEU A 8 -31.07 11.07 36.60
CA LEU A 8 -32.11 10.22 37.18
C LEU A 8 -31.58 9.37 38.35
N GLY A 9 -30.28 9.43 38.64
CA GLY A 9 -29.62 8.58 39.66
C GLY A 9 -29.52 7.11 39.25
N ILE A 10 -29.59 6.82 37.95
CA ILE A 10 -29.55 5.46 37.39
C ILE A 10 -28.25 5.28 36.63
N TYR A 11 -27.58 4.15 36.82
CA TYR A 11 -26.25 3.90 36.26
C TYR A 11 -26.18 2.65 35.38
N ASP A 12 -27.29 1.92 35.25
CA ASP A 12 -27.41 0.75 34.40
C ASP A 12 -28.62 0.88 33.47
N ILE A 13 -28.39 0.77 32.16
CA ILE A 13 -29.46 0.87 31.16
C ILE A 13 -30.53 -0.21 31.32
N ASN A 14 -30.15 -1.38 31.87
CA ASN A 14 -31.06 -2.49 32.14
C ASN A 14 -32.10 -2.16 33.23
N GLU A 15 -31.88 -1.12 34.04
CA GLU A 15 -32.83 -0.68 35.07
C GLU A 15 -33.93 0.24 34.51
N ILE A 16 -33.74 0.79 33.31
CA ILE A 16 -34.61 1.83 32.73
C ILE A 16 -35.57 1.26 31.70
N MET A 17 -35.07 0.35 30.85
CA MET A 17 -35.84 -0.16 29.72
C MET A 17 -35.35 -1.52 29.25
N ASP A 18 -36.28 -2.30 28.72
CA ASP A 18 -35.95 -3.43 27.84
C ASP A 18 -35.51 -2.89 26.48
N TYR A 19 -34.51 -3.51 25.88
CA TYR A 19 -33.98 -3.14 24.56
C TYR A 19 -33.58 -4.38 23.77
N ASP A 20 -33.77 -4.29 22.45
CA ASP A 20 -33.19 -5.22 21.49
C ASP A 20 -31.99 -4.54 20.84
N LYS A 21 -30.84 -5.21 20.85
CA LYS A 21 -29.63 -4.68 20.21
C LYS A 21 -29.76 -4.78 18.70
N ILE A 22 -29.36 -3.72 18.01
CA ILE A 22 -29.31 -3.70 16.56
C ILE A 22 -28.00 -4.36 16.10
N ASN A 23 -28.12 -5.23 15.10
CA ASN A 23 -27.00 -5.74 14.32
C ASN A 23 -27.43 -5.79 12.85
N ILE A 24 -26.80 -4.97 12.02
CA ILE A 24 -27.09 -4.85 10.59
C ILE A 24 -25.78 -5.01 9.85
N SER A 25 -25.74 -5.96 8.91
CA SER A 25 -24.65 -6.09 7.96
C SER A 25 -25.17 -6.03 6.53
N TYR A 26 -24.42 -5.34 5.68
CA TYR A 26 -24.65 -5.30 4.25
C TYR A 26 -23.30 -5.37 3.54
N GLU A 27 -23.22 -6.23 2.53
CA GLU A 27 -22.01 -6.46 1.76
C GLU A 27 -22.35 -6.43 0.28
N SER A 28 -21.50 -5.74 -0.48
CA SER A 28 -21.58 -5.62 -1.93
C SER A 28 -20.17 -5.57 -2.52
N GLU A 29 -20.08 -5.70 -3.84
CA GLU A 29 -18.80 -5.59 -4.57
C GLU A 29 -18.12 -4.20 -4.43
N TYR A 30 -18.88 -3.16 -4.06
CA TYR A 30 -18.39 -1.79 -3.92
C TYR A 30 -18.21 -1.35 -2.47
N GLY A 31 -18.51 -2.22 -1.50
CA GLY A 31 -18.45 -1.83 -0.11
C GLY A 31 -19.22 -2.73 0.82
N SER A 32 -18.88 -2.61 2.10
CA SER A 32 -19.57 -3.23 3.21
C SER A 32 -19.84 -2.22 4.33
N ILE A 33 -20.96 -2.41 5.00
CA ILE A 33 -21.30 -1.72 6.23
C ILE A 33 -21.72 -2.76 7.26
N GLU A 34 -21.11 -2.72 8.43
CA GLU A 34 -21.50 -3.50 9.59
C GLU A 34 -21.76 -2.52 10.73
N PHE A 35 -22.99 -2.47 11.21
CA PHE A 35 -23.41 -1.68 12.36
C PHE A 35 -23.85 -2.62 13.47
N TRP A 36 -23.33 -2.42 14.67
CA TRP A 36 -23.74 -3.21 15.83
C TRP A 36 -23.72 -2.40 17.11
N GLU A 37 -24.50 -2.84 18.08
CA GLU A 37 -24.59 -2.24 19.40
C GLU A 37 -24.04 -3.19 20.47
N GLU A 38 -23.20 -2.65 21.36
CA GLU A 38 -22.71 -3.36 22.55
C GLU A 38 -23.13 -2.63 23.83
N VAL A 39 -23.23 -3.38 24.93
CA VAL A 39 -23.59 -2.83 26.24
C VAL A 39 -22.32 -2.81 27.06
N GLU A 40 -21.81 -1.62 27.31
CA GLU A 40 -20.51 -1.44 27.95
C GLU A 40 -20.56 -0.38 29.05
N PRO A 41 -19.74 -0.53 30.11
CA PRO A 41 -19.54 0.53 31.09
C PRO A 41 -18.73 1.66 30.43
N VAL A 42 -19.28 2.87 30.46
CA VAL A 42 -18.61 4.05 29.92
C VAL A 42 -18.31 5.05 31.02
N LYS A 43 -17.14 5.66 30.91
CA LYS A 43 -16.76 6.80 31.76
C LYS A 43 -16.82 8.06 30.92
N VAL A 44 -17.91 8.81 31.08
CA VAL A 44 -18.05 10.11 30.39
C VAL A 44 -17.34 11.17 31.22
N GLU A 45 -16.66 12.10 30.53
CA GLU A 45 -16.04 13.26 31.15
C GLU A 45 -17.08 14.04 31.99
N ASP A 46 -16.68 14.45 33.20
CA ASP A 46 -17.51 15.09 34.24
C ASP A 46 -18.49 14.17 35.02
N MET A 47 -18.46 12.85 34.84
CA MET A 47 -19.29 11.92 35.64
C MET A 47 -18.47 11.23 36.75
N GLU A 48 -19.02 11.16 37.97
CA GLU A 48 -18.34 10.53 39.12
C GLU A 48 -18.34 9.00 39.05
N LYS A 49 -19.32 8.42 38.34
CA LYS A 49 -19.52 6.97 38.24
C LYS A 49 -19.60 6.53 36.79
N ASP A 50 -19.04 5.37 36.53
CA ASP A 50 -19.22 4.68 35.26
C ASP A 50 -20.71 4.35 35.08
N THR A 51 -21.20 4.50 33.86
CA THR A 51 -22.59 4.24 33.50
C THR A 51 -22.63 3.21 32.40
N VAL A 52 -23.41 2.15 32.57
CA VAL A 52 -23.59 1.12 31.54
C VAL A 52 -24.59 1.64 30.51
N ILE A 53 -24.15 1.81 29.26
CA ILE A 53 -24.98 2.29 28.16
C ILE A 53 -24.86 1.39 26.94
N ILE A 54 -25.78 1.60 25.98
CA ILE A 54 -25.69 1.01 24.64
C ILE A 54 -24.75 1.89 23.81
N SER A 55 -23.68 1.28 23.32
CA SER A 55 -22.64 1.90 22.51
C SER A 55 -22.75 1.42 21.06
N PRO A 56 -22.96 2.32 20.09
CA PRO A 56 -23.03 1.95 18.67
C PRO A 56 -21.64 1.90 18.04
N TYR A 57 -21.40 0.90 17.21
CA TYR A 57 -20.18 0.76 16.42
C TYR A 57 -20.54 0.63 14.96
N MET A 58 -19.64 1.09 14.11
CA MET A 58 -19.77 0.93 12.67
C MET A 58 -18.43 0.54 12.06
N LYS A 59 -18.47 -0.40 11.13
CA LYS A 59 -17.38 -0.68 10.20
C LYS A 59 -17.87 -0.30 8.82
N LEU A 60 -17.13 0.57 8.17
CA LEU A 60 -17.41 1.03 6.82
C LEU A 60 -16.23 0.72 5.90
N TRP A 61 -16.51 0.06 4.79
CA TRP A 61 -15.59 -0.07 3.68
C TRP A 61 -16.32 0.29 2.39
N ILE A 62 -15.78 1.24 1.63
CA ILE A 62 -16.34 1.65 0.33
C ILE A 62 -15.18 1.69 -0.65
N PHE A 63 -15.35 1.05 -1.80
CA PHE A 63 -14.36 1.04 -2.86
C PHE A 63 -15.01 1.34 -4.21
N PRO A 64 -14.45 2.28 -4.99
CA PRO A 64 -15.07 2.71 -6.25
C PRO A 64 -15.02 1.59 -7.30
N PRO A 65 -16.02 1.54 -8.21
CA PRO A 65 -16.00 0.63 -9.36
C PRO A 65 -14.80 0.91 -10.28
N LYS A 66 -14.39 -0.13 -11.02
CA LYS A 66 -13.33 -0.05 -12.05
C LYS A 66 -13.50 1.12 -13.02
N GLU A 67 -14.73 1.36 -13.50
CA GLU A 67 -15.04 2.45 -14.42
C GLU A 67 -14.78 3.84 -13.82
N PHE A 68 -15.05 4.02 -12.53
CA PHE A 68 -14.77 5.27 -11.84
C PHE A 68 -13.27 5.53 -11.75
N LEU A 69 -12.49 4.50 -11.38
CA LEU A 69 -11.03 4.63 -11.36
C LEU A 69 -10.49 4.92 -12.77
N ARG A 70 -10.96 4.21 -13.80
CA ARG A 70 -10.58 4.47 -15.20
C ARG A 70 -10.80 5.94 -15.58
N TYR A 71 -11.95 6.50 -15.22
CA TYR A 71 -12.27 7.91 -15.45
C TYR A 71 -11.31 8.86 -14.71
N GLU A 72 -11.06 8.62 -13.42
CA GLU A 72 -10.16 9.47 -12.63
C GLU A 72 -8.71 9.40 -13.11
N PHE A 73 -8.21 8.23 -13.53
CA PHE A 73 -6.89 8.09 -14.14
C PHE A 73 -6.78 8.92 -15.43
N LYS A 74 -7.75 8.82 -16.35
CA LYS A 74 -7.73 9.60 -17.60
C LYS A 74 -7.74 11.11 -17.33
N LYS A 75 -8.62 11.55 -16.45
CA LYS A 75 -8.73 12.95 -16.04
C LYS A 75 -7.45 13.46 -15.36
N ALA A 76 -6.79 12.62 -14.57
CA ALA A 76 -5.50 12.93 -13.96
C ALA A 76 -4.40 13.09 -15.03
N MET A 77 -4.37 12.20 -16.03
CA MET A 77 -3.44 12.29 -17.17
C MET A 77 -3.66 13.58 -17.99
N GLU A 78 -4.92 13.94 -18.27
CA GLU A 78 -5.28 15.19 -18.96
C GLU A 78 -4.82 16.43 -18.20
N LYS A 79 -4.91 16.39 -16.87
CA LYS A 79 -4.45 17.46 -15.98
C LYS A 79 -2.94 17.46 -15.73
N GLY A 80 -2.25 16.38 -16.11
CA GLY A 80 -0.83 16.19 -15.82
C GLY A 80 -0.51 15.98 -14.33
N SER A 81 -1.48 15.49 -13.55
CA SER A 81 -1.36 15.24 -12.10
C SER A 81 -1.59 13.76 -11.80
N PHE A 82 -1.17 13.30 -10.62
CA PHE A 82 -1.53 11.96 -10.16
C PHE A 82 -3.01 11.92 -9.73
N PRO A 83 -3.71 10.77 -9.88
CA PRO A 83 -5.07 10.62 -9.39
C PRO A 83 -5.07 10.66 -7.85
N GLY A 84 -6.09 11.31 -7.27
CA GLY A 84 -6.23 11.45 -5.83
C GLY A 84 -6.78 12.82 -5.41
N PRO A 85 -6.97 13.04 -4.10
CA PRO A 85 -7.43 14.32 -3.58
C PRO A 85 -6.38 15.43 -3.85
N PRO A 86 -6.82 16.65 -4.23
CA PRO A 86 -5.93 17.73 -4.68
C PRO A 86 -4.91 18.18 -3.62
N ASN A 87 -5.21 17.99 -2.34
CA ASN A 87 -4.38 18.52 -1.25
C ASN A 87 -3.18 17.64 -0.88
N GLU A 88 -3.03 16.45 -1.49
CA GLU A 88 -2.02 15.48 -1.05
C GLU A 88 -0.77 15.45 -1.93
N ARG A 89 -0.81 15.84 -3.21
CA ARG A 89 0.29 15.56 -4.17
C ARG A 89 0.45 16.51 -5.36
N GLU A 90 -0.02 17.75 -5.28
CA GLU A 90 0.01 18.67 -6.44
C GLU A 90 1.41 18.83 -7.09
N ASP A 91 2.51 18.58 -6.37
CA ASP A 91 3.89 18.68 -6.88
C ASP A 91 4.79 17.45 -6.61
N GLU A 92 4.26 16.31 -6.14
CA GLU A 92 5.08 15.13 -5.83
C GLU A 92 5.38 14.29 -7.09
N THR A 93 6.31 14.77 -7.90
CA THR A 93 6.81 14.07 -9.10
C THR A 93 7.90 13.05 -8.80
N GLY A 94 8.18 12.74 -7.54
CA GLY A 94 9.29 11.85 -7.16
C GLY A 94 9.64 11.96 -5.68
N PRO A 95 10.74 11.30 -5.23
CA PRO A 95 11.19 11.40 -3.84
C PRO A 95 11.51 12.86 -3.48
N SER A 96 11.18 13.25 -2.26
CA SER A 96 11.57 14.54 -1.69
C SER A 96 13.10 14.68 -1.61
N GLU A 97 13.61 15.91 -1.49
CA GLU A 97 15.06 16.13 -1.37
C GLU A 97 15.71 15.39 -0.19
N LYS A 98 14.98 15.28 0.93
CA LYS A 98 15.42 14.49 2.09
C LYS A 98 15.53 13.00 1.73
N GLU A 99 14.52 12.45 1.07
CA GLU A 99 14.55 11.05 0.64
C GLU A 99 15.64 10.80 -0.40
N LYS A 100 15.83 11.71 -1.37
CA LYS A 100 16.93 11.63 -2.35
C LYS A 100 18.28 11.53 -1.62
N GLN A 101 18.52 12.37 -0.61
CA GLN A 101 19.76 12.32 0.17
C GLN A 101 19.93 11.01 0.93
N GLU A 102 18.86 10.44 1.48
CA GLU A 102 18.91 9.14 2.13
C GLU A 102 19.19 8.01 1.14
N ILE A 103 18.54 8.03 -0.04
CA ILE A 103 18.75 7.03 -1.10
C ILE A 103 20.19 7.10 -1.62
N LYS A 104 20.74 8.31 -1.77
CA LYS A 104 22.14 8.52 -2.19
C LYS A 104 23.17 7.93 -1.22
N LYS A 105 22.81 7.67 0.04
CA LYS A 105 23.69 6.99 1.01
C LYS A 105 23.78 5.48 0.77
N ASP A 106 22.82 4.89 0.04
CA ASP A 106 22.89 3.48 -0.34
C ASP A 106 23.80 3.31 -1.57
N GLU A 107 25.09 3.07 -1.31
CA GLU A 107 26.08 2.86 -2.38
C GLU A 107 25.74 1.67 -3.29
N GLY A 108 25.07 0.64 -2.76
CA GLY A 108 24.68 -0.55 -3.50
C GLY A 108 23.59 -0.23 -4.53
N PHE A 109 22.57 0.49 -4.10
CA PHE A 109 21.52 1.01 -4.97
C PHE A 109 22.08 1.98 -6.00
N MET A 110 22.87 2.98 -5.58
CA MET A 110 23.44 3.98 -6.48
C MET A 110 24.37 3.37 -7.55
N ARG A 111 25.11 2.31 -7.22
CA ARG A 111 25.93 1.58 -8.19
C ARG A 111 25.08 0.88 -9.25
N LYS A 112 23.97 0.24 -8.85
CA LYS A 112 23.03 -0.38 -9.78
C LYS A 112 22.33 0.66 -10.65
N LEU A 113 21.90 1.77 -10.04
CA LEU A 113 21.27 2.90 -10.72
C LEU A 113 22.19 3.42 -11.83
N ARG A 114 23.43 3.81 -11.50
CA ARG A 114 24.44 4.27 -12.49
C ARG A 114 24.67 3.25 -13.59
N LYS A 115 24.87 1.99 -13.24
CA LYS A 115 25.08 0.91 -14.23
C LYS A 115 23.92 0.79 -15.22
N ILE A 116 22.68 1.02 -14.78
CA ILE A 116 21.52 1.02 -15.66
C ILE A 116 21.51 2.30 -16.49
N THR A 117 21.54 3.47 -15.86
CA THR A 117 21.44 4.77 -16.56
C THR A 117 22.58 5.02 -17.54
N ASP A 118 23.79 4.52 -17.29
CA ASP A 118 24.94 4.61 -18.20
C ASP A 118 24.69 3.88 -19.53
N LYS A 119 23.89 2.81 -19.54
CA LYS A 119 23.47 2.14 -20.79
C LYS A 119 22.57 3.01 -21.66
N TYR A 120 21.88 3.96 -21.04
CA TYR A 120 20.94 4.90 -21.65
C TYR A 120 21.54 6.32 -21.74
N GLY A 121 22.86 6.45 -21.83
CA GLY A 121 23.51 7.75 -22.01
C GLY A 121 23.51 8.65 -20.77
N GLY A 122 23.33 8.09 -19.58
CA GLY A 122 23.41 8.78 -18.29
C GLY A 122 22.06 9.07 -17.64
N SER A 123 20.95 8.92 -18.37
CA SER A 123 19.59 9.02 -17.85
C SER A 123 18.70 8.04 -18.59
N LEU A 124 17.84 7.33 -17.87
CA LEU A 124 16.84 6.46 -18.48
C LEU A 124 15.52 7.22 -18.60
N GLU A 125 15.04 7.38 -19.82
CA GLU A 125 13.69 7.90 -20.11
C GLU A 125 12.73 6.76 -20.42
N ALA A 126 11.77 6.55 -19.53
CA ALA A 126 10.77 5.51 -19.64
C ALA A 126 9.34 6.07 -19.70
N SER A 127 8.42 5.28 -20.24
CA SER A 127 6.97 5.49 -20.20
C SER A 127 6.32 4.26 -19.56
N VAL A 128 5.47 4.47 -18.56
CA VAL A 128 4.65 3.42 -17.95
C VAL A 128 3.21 3.64 -18.39
N GLN A 129 2.66 2.72 -19.16
CA GLN A 129 1.33 2.80 -19.74
C GLN A 129 0.40 1.81 -19.04
N LEU A 130 -0.74 2.29 -18.55
CA LEU A 130 -1.83 1.45 -18.11
C LEU A 130 -2.81 1.30 -19.27
N LYS A 131 -3.03 0.06 -19.71
CA LYS A 131 -3.98 -0.26 -20.78
C LYS A 131 -5.05 -1.21 -20.29
N ASP A 132 -6.26 -0.99 -20.75
CA ASP A 132 -7.33 -1.96 -20.64
C ASP A 132 -7.27 -2.90 -21.84
N TYR A 133 -6.92 -4.16 -21.60
CA TYR A 133 -6.70 -5.13 -22.69
C TYR A 133 -7.99 -5.64 -23.33
N GLU A 134 -9.14 -5.52 -22.65
CA GLU A 134 -10.43 -5.90 -23.22
C GLU A 134 -10.85 -4.92 -24.31
N THR A 135 -10.60 -3.63 -24.08
CA THR A 135 -10.96 -2.53 -24.98
C THR A 135 -9.80 -2.05 -25.87
N GLY A 136 -8.56 -2.39 -25.53
CA GLY A 136 -7.34 -1.88 -26.17
C GLY A 136 -7.02 -0.42 -25.83
N GLU A 137 -7.77 0.19 -24.89
CA GLU A 137 -7.67 1.61 -24.58
C GLU A 137 -6.54 1.90 -23.59
N MET A 138 -5.81 2.99 -23.80
CA MET A 138 -4.90 3.54 -22.79
C MET A 138 -5.67 4.31 -21.72
N VAL A 139 -5.57 3.84 -20.48
CA VAL A 139 -6.23 4.43 -19.32
C VAL A 139 -5.36 5.50 -18.68
N PHE A 140 -4.05 5.30 -18.66
CA PHE A 140 -3.11 6.22 -18.02
C PHE A 140 -1.71 6.08 -18.61
N ASN A 141 -0.93 7.15 -18.58
CA ASN A 141 0.49 7.10 -18.86
C ASN A 141 1.28 7.98 -17.89
N ILE A 142 2.43 7.48 -17.47
CA ILE A 142 3.41 8.18 -16.64
C ILE A 142 4.72 8.23 -17.41
N ASN A 143 5.23 9.43 -17.66
CA ASN A 143 6.59 9.62 -18.14
C ASN A 143 7.53 9.60 -16.94
N VAL A 144 8.56 8.76 -17.01
CA VAL A 144 9.49 8.48 -15.93
C VAL A 144 10.90 8.83 -16.40
N ASN A 145 11.60 9.68 -15.65
CA ASN A 145 13.01 9.96 -15.84
C ASN A 145 13.79 9.45 -14.63
N ILE A 146 14.85 8.69 -14.89
CA ILE A 146 15.68 8.08 -13.85
C ILE A 146 17.13 8.48 -14.11
N ASN A 147 17.76 9.13 -13.14
CA ASN A 147 19.16 9.51 -13.23
C ASN A 147 19.81 9.55 -11.83
N PRO A 148 21.14 9.51 -11.71
CA PRO A 148 21.82 9.49 -10.41
C PRO A 148 21.62 10.75 -9.55
N GLU A 149 21.21 11.87 -10.12
CA GLU A 149 21.02 13.13 -9.40
C GLU A 149 19.62 13.23 -8.79
N ASP A 150 18.58 12.97 -9.58
CA ASP A 150 17.19 13.06 -9.14
C ASP A 150 16.59 11.75 -8.65
N ILE A 151 17.28 10.62 -8.88
CA ILE A 151 16.86 9.25 -8.58
C ILE A 151 15.65 8.80 -9.41
N LEU A 152 14.55 9.54 -9.32
CA LEU A 152 13.29 9.23 -9.98
C LEU A 152 12.46 10.52 -10.10
N TYR A 153 12.05 10.83 -11.33
CA TYR A 153 11.05 11.83 -11.65
C TYR A 153 9.94 11.15 -12.45
N MET A 154 8.69 11.46 -12.14
CA MET A 154 7.49 10.85 -12.70
C MET A 154 6.45 11.94 -12.93
N LYS A 155 5.90 11.96 -14.14
CA LYS A 155 4.87 12.93 -14.52
C LYS A 155 3.78 12.26 -15.36
N PRO A 156 2.52 12.26 -14.89
CA PRO A 156 1.38 11.88 -15.70
C PRO A 156 1.27 12.78 -16.93
N SER A 157 1.13 12.19 -18.10
CA SER A 157 1.00 12.90 -19.37
C SER A 157 0.66 11.92 -20.48
N PHE A 158 0.21 12.43 -21.63
CA PHE A 158 0.06 11.59 -22.81
C PHE A 158 1.42 11.01 -23.25
N PRO A 159 1.42 9.82 -23.91
CA PRO A 159 2.64 9.23 -24.41
C PRO A 159 3.35 10.17 -25.38
N GLU A 160 4.66 10.31 -25.22
CA GLU A 160 5.51 11.01 -26.17
C GLU A 160 6.24 9.99 -27.04
N GLU A 161 6.45 10.31 -28.32
CA GLU A 161 7.28 9.50 -29.20
C GLU A 161 8.75 9.56 -28.76
N GLY A 162 9.49 8.46 -28.95
CA GLY A 162 10.94 8.43 -28.74
C GLY A 162 11.41 8.07 -27.33
N LYS A 163 10.54 7.57 -26.44
CA LYS A 163 10.99 7.01 -25.15
C LYS A 163 11.87 5.78 -25.36
N GLU A 164 12.92 5.67 -24.56
CA GLU A 164 13.89 4.58 -24.66
C GLU A 164 13.29 3.26 -24.20
N VAL A 165 12.40 3.33 -23.20
CA VAL A 165 11.72 2.17 -22.63
C VAL A 165 10.23 2.48 -22.45
N THR A 166 9.38 1.58 -22.88
CA THR A 166 7.95 1.58 -22.56
C THR A 166 7.60 0.31 -21.82
N ALA A 167 6.98 0.44 -20.64
CA ALA A 167 6.40 -0.66 -19.90
C ALA A 167 4.87 -0.53 -19.95
N THR A 168 4.19 -1.52 -20.52
CA THR A 168 2.73 -1.58 -20.57
C THR A 168 2.23 -2.55 -19.51
N VAL A 169 1.28 -2.12 -18.69
CA VAL A 169 0.68 -2.91 -17.61
C VAL A 169 -0.83 -2.97 -17.83
N ASN A 170 -1.42 -4.13 -17.56
CA ASN A 170 -2.87 -4.29 -17.59
C ASN A 170 -3.52 -3.47 -16.46
N PHE A 171 -4.50 -2.65 -16.81
CA PHE A 171 -5.25 -1.84 -15.84
C PHE A 171 -5.98 -2.70 -14.81
N GLU A 172 -6.42 -3.92 -15.19
CA GLU A 172 -7.07 -4.84 -14.24
C GLU A 172 -6.13 -5.20 -13.08
N ASP A 173 -4.88 -5.58 -13.39
CA ASP A 173 -3.90 -5.95 -12.38
C ASP A 173 -3.65 -4.79 -11.39
N VAL A 174 -3.66 -3.55 -11.89
CA VAL A 174 -3.51 -2.34 -11.05
C VAL A 174 -4.75 -2.12 -10.20
N TYR A 175 -5.95 -2.27 -10.77
CA TYR A 175 -7.21 -2.18 -10.03
C TYR A 175 -7.24 -3.20 -8.89
N GLU A 176 -6.88 -4.45 -9.16
CA GLU A 176 -6.79 -5.52 -8.15
C GLU A 176 -5.76 -5.23 -7.06
N LEU A 177 -4.62 -4.61 -7.40
CA LEU A 177 -3.64 -4.17 -6.41
C LEU A 177 -4.22 -3.08 -5.51
N VAL A 178 -4.85 -2.05 -6.08
CA VAL A 178 -5.45 -0.96 -5.31
C VAL A 178 -6.57 -1.49 -4.42
N LEU A 179 -7.43 -2.35 -4.95
CA LEU A 179 -8.49 -3.02 -4.18
C LEU A 179 -7.91 -3.83 -3.02
N PHE A 180 -6.85 -4.61 -3.27
CA PHE A 180 -6.16 -5.36 -2.24
C PHE A 180 -5.61 -4.46 -1.12
N VAL A 181 -4.96 -3.35 -1.49
CA VAL A 181 -4.42 -2.40 -0.49
C VAL A 181 -5.55 -1.73 0.30
N GLU A 182 -6.62 -1.29 -0.35
CA GLU A 182 -7.73 -0.61 0.36
C GLU A 182 -8.58 -1.57 1.21
N ARG A 183 -8.75 -2.83 0.81
CA ARG A 183 -9.60 -3.78 1.54
C ARG A 183 -8.85 -4.59 2.58
N ASP A 184 -7.69 -5.11 2.22
CA ASP A 184 -6.99 -6.11 3.03
C ASP A 184 -5.91 -5.47 3.92
N MET A 185 -5.52 -4.22 3.64
CA MET A 185 -4.43 -3.55 4.38
C MET A 185 -4.83 -2.29 5.11
N LYS A 186 -5.75 -1.48 4.57
CA LYS A 186 -6.40 -0.46 5.39
C LYS A 186 -7.42 -1.16 6.26
N GLU A 187 -7.30 -0.96 7.57
CA GLU A 187 -8.34 -1.40 8.49
C GLU A 187 -9.67 -0.81 8.01
N VAL A 188 -10.68 -1.68 7.82
CA VAL A 188 -12.06 -1.25 7.59
C VAL A 188 -12.36 -0.14 8.58
N HIS A 189 -12.79 1.02 8.09
CA HIS A 189 -12.91 2.21 8.93
C HIS A 189 -13.87 1.90 10.07
N LYS A 190 -13.31 1.67 11.26
CA LYS A 190 -14.07 1.36 12.45
C LYS A 190 -14.34 2.69 13.14
N GLU A 191 -15.59 3.11 13.07
CA GLU A 191 -16.07 4.20 13.92
C GLU A 191 -16.43 3.61 15.28
N THR A 192 -15.68 4.04 16.29
CA THR A 192 -15.96 3.75 17.69
C THR A 192 -16.68 4.93 18.33
N PRO A 193 -17.53 4.68 19.35
CA PRO A 193 -18.13 5.76 20.11
C PRO A 193 -17.05 6.68 20.72
N PRO A 194 -17.33 7.99 20.85
CA PRO A 194 -16.34 9.00 21.25
C PRO A 194 -15.83 8.87 22.69
N TRP A 195 -16.40 7.96 23.49
CA TRP A 195 -16.01 7.68 24.87
C TRP A 195 -15.14 6.42 25.01
N ILE A 196 -14.82 5.75 23.90
CA ILE A 196 -13.91 4.60 23.88
C ILE A 196 -12.57 5.07 23.34
N ASP A 197 -11.55 5.01 24.19
CA ASP A 197 -10.17 5.27 23.82
C ASP A 197 -9.66 4.07 23.01
N ASP A 198 -9.62 4.19 21.68
CA ASP A 198 -9.09 3.17 20.78
C ASP A 198 -7.56 3.10 20.93
N LYS A 199 -7.11 2.43 22.00
CA LYS A 199 -5.69 2.18 22.23
C LYS A 199 -5.23 1.13 21.23
N LYS A 200 -4.65 1.61 20.14
CA LYS A 200 -3.84 0.87 19.17
C LYS A 200 -3.01 -0.21 19.85
N THR A 201 -3.27 -1.47 19.53
CA THR A 201 -2.69 -2.65 20.19
C THR A 201 -1.50 -3.21 19.41
N ALA A 202 -0.60 -3.92 20.10
CA ALA A 202 0.64 -4.51 19.56
C ALA A 202 0.48 -5.45 18.34
N GLY A 203 -0.75 -5.84 17.97
CA GLY A 203 -1.04 -6.60 16.74
C GLY A 203 -0.79 -5.83 15.44
N GLU A 204 -0.73 -4.50 15.48
CA GLU A 204 -0.49 -3.65 14.31
C GLU A 204 0.87 -3.94 13.63
N THR A 205 1.94 -4.19 14.40
CA THR A 205 3.29 -4.41 13.82
C THR A 205 3.45 -5.77 13.13
N ILE A 206 2.73 -6.82 13.57
CA ILE A 206 2.74 -8.13 12.88
C ILE A 206 2.02 -8.02 11.53
N ASN A 207 0.87 -7.34 11.53
CA ASN A 207 0.10 -7.10 10.32
C ASN A 207 0.88 -6.28 9.27
N GLU A 208 1.67 -5.29 9.70
CA GLU A 208 2.52 -4.48 8.81
C GLU A 208 3.52 -5.33 8.00
N VAL A 209 4.22 -6.29 8.63
CA VAL A 209 5.21 -7.13 7.95
C VAL A 209 4.56 -8.08 6.97
N ILE A 210 3.48 -8.76 7.37
CA ILE A 210 2.73 -9.70 6.52
C ILE A 210 2.13 -8.95 5.32
N ASN A 211 1.58 -7.77 5.56
CA ASN A 211 1.02 -6.93 4.50
C ASN A 211 2.11 -6.43 3.54
N GLY A 212 3.29 -6.07 4.04
CA GLY A 212 4.45 -5.74 3.22
C GLY A 212 4.87 -6.87 2.28
N ILE A 213 4.90 -8.11 2.78
CA ILE A 213 5.18 -9.32 1.97
C ILE A 213 4.12 -9.47 0.87
N LYS A 214 2.82 -9.35 1.21
CA LYS A 214 1.74 -9.50 0.22
C LYS A 214 1.80 -8.41 -0.87
N ILE A 215 2.07 -7.15 -0.51
CA ILE A 215 2.33 -6.08 -1.49
C ILE A 215 3.49 -6.47 -2.39
N PHE A 216 4.62 -6.91 -1.82
CA PHE A 216 5.80 -7.27 -2.60
C PHE A 216 5.47 -8.29 -3.69
N PHE A 217 4.76 -9.36 -3.35
CA PHE A 217 4.38 -10.38 -4.32
C PHE A 217 3.39 -9.87 -5.37
N LYS A 218 2.42 -9.01 -5.01
CA LYS A 218 1.50 -8.42 -5.99
C LYS A 218 2.19 -7.43 -6.94
N VAL A 219 3.05 -6.56 -6.40
CA VAL A 219 3.89 -5.66 -7.21
C VAL A 219 4.83 -6.46 -8.11
N ARG A 220 5.41 -7.55 -7.59
CA ARG A 220 6.22 -8.48 -8.39
C ARG A 220 5.41 -9.11 -9.53
N SER A 221 4.18 -9.53 -9.25
CA SER A 221 3.28 -10.09 -10.27
C SER A 221 3.01 -9.08 -11.38
N LEU A 222 2.68 -7.84 -11.02
CA LEU A 222 2.49 -6.71 -11.94
C LEU A 222 3.71 -6.43 -12.82
N ILE A 223 4.89 -6.39 -12.20
CA ILE A 223 6.15 -6.20 -12.93
C ILE A 223 6.41 -7.38 -13.89
N ASN A 224 6.03 -8.60 -13.50
CA ASN A 224 6.23 -9.77 -14.33
C ASN A 224 5.21 -9.87 -15.47
N SER A 225 3.98 -9.37 -15.30
CA SER A 225 2.95 -9.32 -16.35
C SER A 225 3.12 -8.15 -17.32
N ALA A 226 3.95 -7.17 -16.98
CA ALA A 226 4.20 -6.01 -17.83
C ALA A 226 4.89 -6.39 -19.16
N GLU A 227 4.45 -5.77 -20.25
CA GLU A 227 5.06 -5.86 -21.57
C GLU A 227 6.10 -4.74 -21.75
N TYR A 228 7.30 -5.08 -22.19
CA TYR A 228 8.42 -4.13 -22.31
C TYR A 228 8.82 -3.92 -23.76
N ASN A 229 8.98 -2.65 -24.15
CA ASN A 229 9.54 -2.27 -25.43
C ASN A 229 10.72 -1.30 -25.24
N PRO A 230 11.94 -1.63 -25.69
CA PRO A 230 12.34 -2.92 -26.27
C PRO A 230 12.37 -4.03 -25.22
N GLU A 231 12.20 -5.29 -25.64
CA GLU A 231 12.24 -6.48 -24.74
C GLU A 231 13.54 -6.54 -23.94
N SER A 232 14.66 -6.07 -24.52
CA SER A 232 15.96 -6.03 -23.85
C SER A 232 15.97 -5.20 -22.55
N ALA A 233 15.04 -4.25 -22.41
CA ALA A 233 14.93 -3.39 -21.23
C ALA A 233 14.29 -4.11 -20.04
N GLU A 234 13.56 -5.21 -20.24
CA GLU A 234 12.82 -5.94 -19.20
C GLU A 234 13.72 -6.24 -17.99
N ARG A 235 14.88 -6.86 -18.24
CA ARG A 235 15.80 -7.26 -17.17
C ARG A 235 16.29 -6.08 -16.34
N ASP A 236 16.59 -4.96 -17.00
CA ASP A 236 17.09 -3.76 -16.34
C ASP A 236 15.99 -3.10 -15.50
N VAL A 237 14.77 -2.95 -16.05
CA VAL A 237 13.62 -2.40 -15.33
C VAL A 237 13.26 -3.29 -14.13
N LYS A 238 13.14 -4.61 -14.32
CA LYS A 238 12.85 -5.56 -13.23
C LYS A 238 13.89 -5.47 -12.11
N SER A 239 15.17 -5.39 -12.46
CA SER A 239 16.26 -5.24 -11.49
C SER A 239 16.18 -3.93 -10.72
N LEU A 240 15.86 -2.82 -11.40
CA LEU A 240 15.75 -1.50 -10.80
C LEU A 240 14.58 -1.45 -9.81
N VAL A 241 13.39 -1.86 -10.25
CA VAL A 241 12.18 -1.82 -9.43
C VAL A 241 12.32 -2.74 -8.21
N ARG A 242 12.87 -3.95 -8.37
CA ARG A 242 13.17 -4.84 -7.22
C ARG A 242 14.11 -4.18 -6.22
N SER A 243 15.14 -3.50 -6.70
CA SER A 243 16.11 -2.81 -5.82
C SER A 243 15.47 -1.63 -5.09
N PHE A 244 14.59 -0.88 -5.76
CA PHE A 244 13.84 0.22 -5.16
C PHE A 244 12.85 -0.26 -4.09
N VAL A 245 12.06 -1.29 -4.41
CA VAL A 245 11.09 -1.90 -3.49
C VAL A 245 11.79 -2.47 -2.24
N TRP A 246 12.95 -3.11 -2.42
CA TRP A 246 13.79 -3.58 -1.32
C TRP A 246 14.25 -2.45 -0.41
N MET A 247 14.77 -1.37 -0.98
CA MET A 247 15.22 -0.22 -0.22
C MET A 247 14.08 0.35 0.64
N MET A 248 12.88 0.50 0.06
CA MET A 248 11.70 0.98 0.79
C MET A 248 11.33 0.08 1.97
N MET A 249 11.32 -1.25 1.79
CA MET A 249 11.01 -2.18 2.87
C MET A 249 12.08 -2.25 3.95
N THR A 250 13.34 -1.98 3.60
CA THR A 250 14.46 -2.14 4.51
C THR A 250 14.86 -0.86 5.24
N LYS A 251 14.26 0.29 4.92
CA LYS A 251 14.43 1.53 5.71
C LYS A 251 13.90 1.41 7.15
N ASN A 252 13.06 0.42 7.46
CA ASN A 252 12.54 0.13 8.80
C ASN A 252 13.30 -1.00 9.54
N LYS A 253 14.53 -1.33 9.13
CA LYS A 253 15.33 -2.47 9.61
C LYS A 253 15.72 -2.48 11.10
N ASP A 254 15.41 -1.45 11.87
CA ASP A 254 15.68 -1.45 13.32
C ASP A 254 14.65 -2.26 14.13
N LYS A 255 13.67 -2.89 13.48
CA LYS A 255 12.75 -3.84 14.11
C LYS A 255 13.15 -5.27 13.72
N ASP A 256 13.47 -6.07 14.73
CA ASP A 256 13.60 -7.52 14.56
C ASP A 256 12.34 -8.09 13.88
N PRO A 257 12.48 -9.11 13.00
CA PRO A 257 11.32 -9.76 12.41
C PRO A 257 10.39 -10.27 13.53
N PRO A 258 9.06 -10.11 13.39
CA PRO A 258 8.13 -10.53 14.42
C PRO A 258 8.32 -12.01 14.77
N GLN A 259 8.41 -12.34 16.05
CA GLN A 259 8.64 -13.72 16.50
C GLN A 259 7.43 -14.64 16.25
N ASP A 260 6.25 -14.07 16.01
CA ASP A 260 4.97 -14.76 15.91
C ASP A 260 4.48 -15.02 14.47
N LEU A 261 5.37 -14.97 13.46
CA LEU A 261 5.01 -15.35 12.08
C LEU A 261 4.67 -16.85 11.97
N THR A 262 3.69 -17.19 11.15
CA THR A 262 3.40 -18.59 10.77
C THR A 262 4.54 -19.17 9.93
N GLU A 263 4.64 -20.50 9.83
CA GLU A 263 5.67 -21.15 9.02
C GLU A 263 5.56 -20.80 7.53
N GLU A 264 4.34 -20.63 7.01
CA GLU A 264 4.09 -20.19 5.63
C GLU A 264 4.61 -18.77 5.39
N GLU A 265 4.39 -17.85 6.34
CA GLU A 265 4.87 -16.47 6.25
C GLU A 265 6.39 -16.38 6.38
N LYS A 266 6.99 -17.21 7.23
CA LYS A 266 8.45 -17.35 7.31
C LYS A 266 9.04 -17.87 6.00
N GLU A 267 8.37 -18.81 5.34
CA GLU A 267 8.79 -19.33 4.04
C GLU A 267 8.69 -18.26 2.95
N LYS A 268 7.58 -17.52 2.87
CA LYS A 268 7.42 -16.38 1.96
C LYS A 268 8.45 -15.28 2.21
N LEU A 269 8.76 -14.99 3.48
CA LEU A 269 9.79 -14.03 3.86
C LEU A 269 11.19 -14.52 3.42
N LYS A 270 11.48 -15.82 3.57
CA LYS A 270 12.73 -16.43 3.07
C LYS A 270 12.81 -16.42 1.55
N GLU A 271 11.73 -16.73 0.84
CA GLU A 271 11.68 -16.65 -0.63
C GLU A 271 11.96 -15.22 -1.08
N MET A 272 11.25 -14.24 -0.49
CA MET A 272 11.46 -12.83 -0.73
C MET A 272 12.92 -12.43 -0.49
N GLN A 273 13.52 -12.83 0.64
CA GLN A 273 14.95 -12.58 0.90
C GLN A 273 15.88 -13.26 -0.12
N GLY A 274 15.67 -14.54 -0.42
CA GLY A 274 16.51 -15.31 -1.33
C GLY A 274 16.55 -14.72 -2.75
N GLU A 275 15.42 -14.23 -3.24
CA GLU A 275 15.35 -13.55 -4.53
C GLU A 275 15.98 -12.15 -4.51
N LEU A 276 15.85 -11.44 -3.39
CA LEU A 276 16.35 -10.06 -3.26
C LEU A 276 17.86 -9.98 -3.12
N PHE A 277 18.49 -11.01 -2.53
CA PHE A 277 19.95 -11.10 -2.46
C PHE A 277 20.59 -11.72 -3.71
N GLY A 278 19.79 -12.26 -4.63
CA GLY A 278 20.28 -13.18 -5.64
C GLY A 278 20.84 -14.45 -4.99
N SER A 279 20.79 -15.58 -5.68
CA SER A 279 21.53 -16.76 -5.25
C SER A 279 22.98 -16.36 -4.93
N LYS A 280 23.38 -16.38 -3.65
CA LYS A 280 24.76 -16.69 -3.34
C LYS A 280 24.99 -18.03 -4.01
N GLU A 281 25.75 -18.05 -5.11
CA GLU A 281 26.37 -19.28 -5.55
C GLU A 281 26.95 -19.92 -4.30
N THR A 282 26.43 -21.08 -3.95
CA THR A 282 27.00 -21.95 -2.95
C THR A 282 28.46 -22.13 -3.33
N ILE A 283 29.36 -21.47 -2.58
CA ILE A 283 30.76 -21.86 -2.52
C ILE A 283 30.72 -23.26 -1.91
N THR A 284 30.62 -24.28 -2.76
CA THR A 284 30.86 -25.66 -2.39
C THR A 284 32.31 -25.71 -1.93
N GLY A 285 32.49 -25.65 -0.61
CA GLY A 285 33.75 -25.99 0.03
C GLY A 285 33.99 -27.48 -0.15
N GLU A 286 34.50 -27.88 -1.31
CA GLU A 286 35.33 -29.08 -1.38
C GLU A 286 36.68 -28.71 -0.77
N VAL A 287 36.85 -29.12 0.49
CA VAL A 287 38.17 -29.24 1.09
C VAL A 287 38.90 -30.36 0.36
N ILE A 288 39.72 -30.01 -0.64
CA ILE A 288 40.73 -30.91 -1.15
C ILE A 288 41.91 -30.83 -0.19
N SER A 289 42.02 -31.84 0.67
CA SER A 289 43.23 -32.15 1.43
C SER A 289 44.33 -32.58 0.46
N ASN A 290 45.47 -31.87 0.50
CA ASN A 290 46.78 -32.36 0.09
C ASN A 290 47.73 -32.23 1.27
#